data_AF-A0A2E0HFN0-F1
#
_entry.id   AF-A0A2E0HFN0-F1
#
_cell.length_a   1.000
_cell.length_b   1.000
_cell.length_c   1.000
_cell.angle_alpha   90.00
_cell.angle_beta   90.00
_cell.angle_gamma   90.00
#
_symmetry.space_group_name_H-M   'P 1'
#
loop_
_entity.id
_entity.type
_entity.pdbx_description
1 polymer ?
#
loop_
_entity_poly.entity_id
_entity_poly.type
_entity_poly.pdbx_seq_one_letter_code
_entity_poly.pdbx_strand_id
1 'polypeptide(L)'
;MKTSQGEHRRHQRSRIKTTVSMNLEPEPVITHTSGIFSSGVALPNNGQRQLKPGQKVRLTFEDDEHLIVEATIVRVSAQDIEVALAPPLSDNQVGNIIQTAPWHQRLRLRIRRSFWRNTRRISLFLCNTLLRPLFIRLVRPSFLFAVYGTERDVATYTTPAMVRLMPDLLLGGVIRNGSRRGLLVASKFYEQELAQDSTKVRAYLQHLRAEFPRIKTIALVGRLPNFVMKAGEPIAPPFVDGSMGTRYMIYDIARQLLLRPEQQGENTITVLGGAGRIGNRVCEDLTRIYRTVIAFDPRYTEPEQIYTPLGKIVRSNDPKVFEQCRLYIALTHHGDVIRPLAQHMPPGSVVADDTHPCISLEVRQEMGQREISVEKIVLVHADFHMWPRMPGWNNSAIPGCLVEALVLLEQQDADVADFEAFCKTARDIGFAGKLIPPLDE
;
A
#
# COMPACT_ATOMS: atom_id res chain seq x y z
N MET A 1 -6.30 13.93 11.33
CA MET A 1 -6.59 12.52 11.73
C MET A 1 -7.62 11.91 10.79
N LYS A 2 -7.23 10.98 9.91
CA LYS A 2 -8.14 10.27 8.99
C LYS A 2 -7.79 8.77 8.93
N THR A 3 -8.47 8.03 9.82
CA THR A 3 -8.97 6.64 9.70
C THR A 3 -8.16 5.60 8.91
N SER A 4 -7.36 4.81 9.63
CA SER A 4 -6.75 3.51 9.25
C SER A 4 -7.78 2.35 9.19
N GLN A 5 -9.00 2.61 8.71
CA GLN A 5 -10.17 1.74 8.92
C GLN A 5 -10.21 0.40 8.13
N GLY A 6 -9.17 0.01 7.39
CA GLY A 6 -9.31 -1.14 6.47
C GLY A 6 -8.53 -2.41 6.79
N GLU A 7 -7.51 -2.38 7.67
CA GLU A 7 -7.07 -3.63 8.32
C GLU A 7 -8.14 -4.16 9.28
N HIS A 8 -8.93 -3.25 9.84
CA HIS A 8 -10.08 -3.55 10.71
C HIS A 8 -11.16 -4.46 10.09
N ARG A 9 -11.19 -4.68 8.77
CA ARG A 9 -12.22 -5.53 8.13
C ARG A 9 -11.83 -7.00 7.97
N ARG A 10 -10.54 -7.34 7.84
CA ARG A 10 -10.10 -8.76 7.98
C ARG A 10 -10.23 -9.21 9.45
N HIS A 11 -10.08 -8.27 10.38
CA HIS A 11 -10.26 -8.45 11.82
C HIS A 11 -11.62 -7.91 12.33
N GLN A 12 -12.71 -8.07 11.55
CA GLN A 12 -14.06 -7.76 12.03
C GLN A 12 -14.26 -8.37 13.43
N ARG A 13 -14.45 -7.48 14.41
CA ARG A 13 -14.70 -7.73 15.85
C ARG A 13 -15.00 -9.20 16.08
N SER A 14 -14.03 -9.94 16.62
CA SER A 14 -14.28 -11.28 17.14
C SER A 14 -15.55 -11.28 18.00
N ARG A 15 -15.88 -10.13 18.63
CA ARG A 15 -16.97 -9.99 19.61
C ARG A 15 -16.85 -11.07 20.69
N ILE A 16 -15.65 -11.63 20.82
CA ILE A 16 -15.29 -12.49 21.91
C ILE A 16 -15.19 -11.58 23.10
N LYS A 17 -15.89 -11.97 24.15
CA LYS A 17 -15.79 -11.35 25.45
C LYS A 17 -14.76 -12.16 26.23
N THR A 18 -13.56 -11.63 26.31
CA THR A 18 -12.51 -12.11 27.22
C THR A 18 -12.34 -11.06 28.31
N THR A 19 -12.14 -11.48 29.54
CA THR A 19 -11.85 -10.55 30.62
C THR A 19 -10.44 -9.97 30.45
N VAL A 20 -10.37 -8.64 30.54
CA VAL A 20 -9.13 -7.88 30.51
C VAL A 20 -9.12 -6.95 31.70
N SER A 21 -8.00 -6.97 32.42
CA SER A 21 -7.67 -5.98 33.44
C SER A 21 -6.89 -4.85 32.77
N MET A 22 -7.43 -3.64 32.81
CA MET A 22 -6.72 -2.43 32.41
C MET A 22 -6.14 -1.77 33.64
N ASN A 23 -4.81 -1.89 33.81
CA ASN A 23 -4.09 -1.33 34.95
C ASN A 23 -4.02 0.20 34.81
N LEU A 24 -4.87 0.87 35.58
CA LEU A 24 -4.93 2.32 35.72
C LEU A 24 -4.75 2.65 37.20
N GLU A 25 -3.83 3.53 37.56
CA GLU A 25 -3.74 4.00 38.93
C GLU A 25 -5.02 4.78 39.32
N PRO A 26 -5.55 4.64 40.55
CA PRO A 26 -5.04 3.82 41.67
C PRO A 26 -5.51 2.35 41.68
N GLU A 27 -6.51 1.97 40.88
CA GLU A 27 -7.03 0.58 40.85
C GLU A 27 -7.30 0.08 39.42
N PRO A 28 -6.99 -1.20 39.12
CA PRO A 28 -7.24 -1.79 37.81
C PRO A 28 -8.74 -1.83 37.47
N VAL A 29 -9.06 -1.58 36.20
CA VAL A 29 -10.42 -1.70 35.67
C VAL A 29 -10.57 -3.05 35.00
N ILE A 30 -11.34 -3.95 35.62
CA ILE A 30 -11.66 -5.25 35.04
C ILE A 30 -12.90 -5.10 34.16
N THR A 31 -12.79 -5.52 32.89
CA THR A 31 -13.88 -5.45 31.95
C THR A 31 -13.78 -6.58 30.92
N HIS A 32 -14.80 -6.75 30.08
CA HIS A 32 -14.73 -7.68 28.96
C HIS A 32 -14.43 -6.94 27.67
N THR A 33 -13.66 -7.57 26.80
CA THR A 33 -13.43 -7.05 25.46
C THR A 33 -14.73 -7.02 24.65
N SER A 34 -14.98 -5.91 23.94
CA SER A 34 -16.02 -5.81 22.90
C SER A 34 -15.48 -6.23 21.52
N GLY A 35 -14.16 -6.32 21.39
CA GLY A 35 -13.43 -6.97 20.29
C GLY A 35 -11.92 -6.99 20.52
N ILE A 36 -11.23 -7.97 19.93
CA ILE A 36 -9.77 -8.14 20.00
C ILE A 36 -9.20 -8.22 18.59
N PHE A 37 -8.05 -7.57 18.38
CA PHE A 37 -7.28 -7.54 17.15
C PHE A 37 -5.77 -7.57 17.47
N SER A 38 -4.92 -7.86 16.47
CA SER A 38 -3.47 -7.93 16.67
C SER A 38 -2.92 -6.61 17.22
N SER A 39 -3.31 -5.48 16.64
CA SER A 39 -2.82 -4.16 17.02
C SER A 39 -3.62 -3.46 18.12
N GLY A 40 -4.62 -4.10 18.75
CA GLY A 40 -5.49 -3.39 19.69
C GLY A 40 -6.67 -4.17 20.26
N VAL A 41 -7.35 -3.53 21.20
CA VAL A 41 -8.53 -4.06 21.87
C VAL A 41 -9.59 -2.97 21.94
N ALA A 42 -10.85 -3.37 21.82
CA ALA A 42 -11.99 -2.52 22.14
C ALA A 42 -12.58 -2.97 23.48
N LEU A 43 -12.77 -2.03 24.39
CA LEU A 43 -13.35 -2.22 25.72
C LEU A 43 -14.63 -1.38 25.82
N PRO A 44 -15.68 -1.83 26.52
CA PRO A 44 -16.87 -1.00 26.72
C PRO A 44 -16.53 0.21 27.59
N ASN A 45 -17.03 1.38 27.21
CA ASN A 45 -16.94 2.58 28.04
C ASN A 45 -18.08 2.59 29.05
N ASN A 46 -17.82 2.11 30.27
CA ASN A 46 -18.82 2.09 31.34
C ASN A 46 -18.94 3.45 32.07
N GLY A 47 -18.35 4.52 31.54
CA GLY A 47 -18.42 5.86 32.13
C GLY A 47 -17.64 6.01 33.45
N GLN A 48 -16.87 4.99 33.84
CA GLN A 48 -16.29 4.90 35.19
C GLN A 48 -15.07 5.80 35.43
N ARG A 49 -14.38 6.33 34.40
CA ARG A 49 -13.22 7.24 34.54
C ARG A 49 -13.08 8.21 33.35
N GLN A 50 -12.50 9.39 33.60
CA GLN A 50 -12.09 10.34 32.54
C GLN A 50 -10.83 9.85 31.83
N LEU A 51 -10.99 8.94 30.88
CA LEU A 51 -9.90 8.49 30.03
C LEU A 51 -9.64 9.47 28.89
N LYS A 52 -8.37 9.71 28.58
CA LYS A 52 -7.96 10.62 27.49
C LYS A 52 -7.21 9.86 26.39
N PRO A 53 -7.48 10.14 25.10
CA PRO A 53 -6.61 9.68 24.03
C PRO A 53 -5.15 10.07 24.28
N GLY A 54 -4.22 9.16 23.98
CA GLY A 54 -2.78 9.30 24.23
C GLY A 54 -2.31 8.75 25.58
N GLN A 55 -3.21 8.40 26.49
CA GLN A 55 -2.84 7.81 27.78
C GLN A 55 -2.30 6.39 27.61
N LYS A 56 -1.15 6.10 28.22
CA LYS A 56 -0.57 4.75 28.29
C LYS A 56 -1.22 3.95 29.40
N VAL A 57 -1.53 2.70 29.12
CA VAL A 57 -2.12 1.73 30.05
C VAL A 57 -1.44 0.37 29.87
N ARG A 58 -1.56 -0.52 30.84
CA ARG A 58 -1.19 -1.94 30.65
C ARG A 58 -2.44 -2.79 30.68
N LEU A 59 -2.53 -3.72 29.74
CA LEU A 59 -3.60 -4.71 29.69
C LEU A 59 -3.05 -6.06 30.13
N THR A 60 -3.77 -6.73 31.01
CA THR A 60 -3.55 -8.13 31.39
C THR A 60 -4.77 -8.93 30.99
N PHE A 61 -4.58 -10.03 30.26
CA PHE A 61 -5.67 -10.94 29.88
C PHE A 61 -5.82 -12.01 30.97
N GLU A 62 -7.00 -12.14 31.58
CA GLU A 62 -7.21 -13.03 32.73
C GLU A 62 -6.98 -14.51 32.36
N ASP A 63 -7.27 -14.89 31.12
CA ASP A 63 -7.08 -16.25 30.62
C ASP A 63 -5.62 -16.59 30.25
N ASP A 64 -4.70 -15.60 30.32
CA ASP A 64 -3.26 -15.74 30.08
C ASP A 64 -2.52 -14.69 30.92
N GLU A 65 -2.33 -14.99 32.21
CA GLU A 65 -1.72 -14.06 33.19
C GLU A 65 -0.29 -13.62 32.81
N HIS A 66 0.37 -14.35 31.91
CA HIS A 66 1.69 -14.00 31.38
C HIS A 66 1.62 -13.01 30.21
N LEU A 67 0.44 -12.79 29.62
CA LEU A 67 0.23 -11.86 28.54
C LEU A 67 -0.10 -10.46 29.07
N ILE A 68 0.96 -9.73 29.42
CA ILE A 68 0.90 -8.31 29.79
C ILE A 68 1.36 -7.49 28.58
N VAL A 69 0.50 -6.58 28.11
CA VAL A 69 0.78 -5.77 26.91
C VAL A 69 0.62 -4.29 27.24
N GLU A 70 1.63 -3.49 26.90
CA GLU A 70 1.48 -2.04 26.98
C GLU A 70 0.54 -1.57 25.88
N ALA A 71 -0.30 -0.59 26.19
CA ALA A 71 -1.28 -0.08 25.27
C ALA A 71 -1.43 1.43 25.40
N THR A 72 -1.90 2.07 24.34
CA THR A 72 -2.22 3.49 24.32
C THR A 72 -3.69 3.67 23.98
N ILE A 73 -4.41 4.46 24.77
CA ILE A 73 -5.80 4.82 24.47
C ILE A 73 -5.82 5.66 23.19
N VAL A 74 -6.41 5.14 22.13
CA VAL A 74 -6.46 5.81 20.83
C VAL A 74 -7.74 6.63 20.70
N ARG A 75 -8.84 6.11 21.26
CA ARG A 75 -10.15 6.72 21.16
C ARG A 75 -11.00 6.39 22.38
N VAL A 76 -11.73 7.39 22.85
CA VAL A 76 -12.78 7.23 23.85
C VAL A 76 -14.07 7.73 23.22
N SER A 77 -15.09 6.88 23.20
CA SER A 77 -16.43 7.21 22.71
C SER A 77 -17.47 6.94 23.80
N ALA A 78 -18.73 7.31 23.58
CA ALA A 78 -19.79 7.02 24.55
C ALA A 78 -20.01 5.52 24.82
N GLN A 79 -19.59 4.63 23.91
CA GLN A 79 -19.86 3.20 23.98
C GLN A 79 -18.59 2.34 24.14
N ASP A 80 -17.51 2.73 23.49
CA ASP A 80 -16.27 1.95 23.39
C ASP A 80 -15.03 2.83 23.72
N ILE A 81 -14.04 2.23 24.37
CA ILE A 81 -12.65 2.68 24.50
C ILE A 81 -11.82 1.81 23.57
N GLU A 82 -11.12 2.40 22.61
CA GLU A 82 -10.20 1.70 21.72
C GLU A 82 -8.76 1.93 22.21
N VAL A 83 -8.05 0.82 22.45
CA VAL A 83 -6.64 0.82 22.87
C VAL A 83 -5.78 0.16 21.80
N ALA A 84 -4.66 0.79 21.44
CA ALA A 84 -3.65 0.24 20.54
C ALA A 84 -2.58 -0.46 21.36
N LEU A 85 -2.22 -1.69 20.99
CA LEU A 85 -1.21 -2.50 21.68
C LEU A 85 0.19 -2.19 21.15
N ALA A 86 1.17 -2.16 22.05
CA ALA A 86 2.59 -2.01 21.75
C ALA A 86 3.39 -2.97 22.65
N PRO A 87 3.93 -4.09 22.12
CA PRO A 87 3.86 -4.52 20.73
C PRO A 87 2.47 -5.09 20.34
N PRO A 88 2.14 -5.19 19.04
CA PRO A 88 0.99 -5.94 18.57
C PRO A 88 1.04 -7.42 19.00
N LEU A 89 -0.12 -8.02 19.25
CA LEU A 89 -0.26 -9.45 19.45
C LEU A 89 0.02 -10.20 18.14
N SER A 90 0.80 -11.28 18.26
CA SER A 90 0.97 -12.26 17.20
C SER A 90 -0.34 -12.98 16.87
N ASP A 91 -0.44 -13.53 15.66
CA ASP A 91 -1.59 -14.35 15.25
C ASP A 91 -1.83 -15.54 16.18
N ASN A 92 -0.76 -16.10 16.77
CA ASN A 92 -0.82 -17.19 17.74
C ASN A 92 -1.45 -16.73 19.06
N GLN A 93 -1.04 -15.57 19.59
CA GLN A 93 -1.61 -15.00 20.82
C GLN A 93 -3.10 -14.66 20.63
N VAL A 94 -3.46 -14.05 19.49
CA VAL A 94 -4.86 -13.79 19.15
C VAL A 94 -5.63 -15.11 19.04
N GLY A 95 -5.02 -16.14 18.43
CA GLY A 95 -5.58 -17.48 18.34
C GLY A 95 -5.85 -18.11 19.70
N ASN A 96 -4.90 -18.00 20.64
CA ASN A 96 -5.00 -18.53 22.00
C ASN A 96 -6.12 -17.85 22.78
N ILE A 97 -6.20 -16.51 22.75
CA ILE A 97 -7.29 -15.77 23.38
C ILE A 97 -8.65 -16.15 22.76
N ILE A 98 -8.70 -16.40 21.44
CA ILE A 98 -9.93 -16.89 20.81
C ILE A 98 -10.30 -18.29 21.31
N GLN A 99 -9.32 -19.13 21.64
CA GLN A 99 -9.54 -20.50 22.10
C GLN A 99 -10.07 -20.58 23.53
N THR A 100 -9.72 -19.63 24.40
CA THR A 100 -10.22 -19.57 25.79
C THR A 100 -11.70 -19.19 25.86
N ALA A 101 -12.22 -18.54 24.82
CA ALA A 101 -13.62 -18.14 24.74
C ALA A 101 -14.61 -19.32 24.81
N PRO A 102 -15.83 -19.12 25.38
CA PRO A 102 -16.86 -20.16 25.43
C PRO A 102 -17.16 -20.76 24.05
N TRP A 103 -17.42 -22.08 24.01
CA TRP A 103 -17.60 -22.83 22.76
C TRP A 103 -18.67 -22.23 21.84
N HIS A 104 -19.75 -21.66 22.40
CA HIS A 104 -20.82 -21.03 21.63
C HIS A 104 -20.38 -19.72 20.96
N GLN A 105 -19.49 -18.94 21.59
CA GLN A 105 -18.90 -17.73 20.99
C GLN A 105 -17.95 -18.11 19.85
N ARG A 106 -17.11 -19.14 20.07
CA ARG A 106 -16.21 -19.71 19.05
C ARG A 106 -16.99 -20.25 17.85
N LEU A 107 -18.08 -20.99 18.11
CA LEU A 107 -18.94 -21.53 17.06
C LEU A 107 -19.64 -20.42 16.27
N ARG A 108 -20.24 -19.43 16.95
CA ARG A 108 -20.89 -18.27 16.31
C ARG A 108 -19.91 -17.51 15.41
N LEU A 109 -18.67 -17.34 15.87
CA LEU A 109 -17.62 -16.73 15.09
C LEU A 109 -17.25 -17.54 13.85
N ARG A 110 -17.06 -18.84 14.01
CA ARG A 110 -16.73 -19.76 12.91
C ARG A 110 -17.83 -19.78 11.86
N ILE A 111 -19.09 -19.86 12.28
CA ILE A 111 -20.26 -19.82 11.39
C ILE A 111 -20.29 -18.49 10.64
N ARG A 112 -20.18 -17.35 11.35
CA ARG A 112 -20.19 -16.03 10.73
C ARG A 112 -19.05 -15.86 9.73
N ARG A 113 -17.82 -16.23 10.10
CA ARG A 113 -16.64 -16.16 9.21
C ARG A 113 -16.82 -17.07 7.99
N SER A 114 -17.32 -18.28 8.19
CA SER A 114 -17.59 -19.23 7.11
C SER A 114 -18.66 -18.71 6.15
N PHE A 115 -19.76 -18.18 6.69
CA PHE A 115 -20.83 -17.55 5.93
C PHE A 115 -20.29 -16.41 5.07
N TRP A 116 -19.64 -15.40 5.67
CA TRP A 116 -19.06 -14.28 4.91
C TRP A 116 -18.06 -14.71 3.84
N ARG A 117 -17.19 -15.68 4.16
CA ARG A 117 -16.23 -16.22 3.19
C ARG A 117 -16.93 -16.91 2.02
N ASN A 118 -17.93 -17.73 2.31
CA ASN A 118 -18.66 -18.48 1.30
C ASN A 118 -19.55 -17.56 0.46
N THR A 119 -20.25 -16.60 1.07
CA THR A 119 -21.01 -15.58 0.35
C THR A 119 -20.10 -14.81 -0.62
N ARG A 120 -18.93 -14.34 -0.16
CA ARG A 120 -17.97 -13.64 -1.04
C ARG A 120 -17.52 -14.53 -2.21
N ARG A 121 -17.17 -15.79 -1.93
CA ARG A 121 -16.74 -16.76 -2.95
C ARG A 121 -17.86 -17.01 -3.98
N ILE A 122 -19.09 -17.23 -3.53
CA ILE A 122 -20.26 -17.42 -4.39
C ILE A 122 -20.52 -16.17 -5.23
N SER A 123 -20.49 -14.98 -4.63
CA SER A 123 -20.65 -13.72 -5.38
C SER A 123 -19.59 -13.56 -6.46
N LEU A 124 -18.32 -13.82 -6.15
CA LEU A 124 -17.25 -13.77 -7.14
C LEU A 124 -17.44 -14.81 -8.24
N PHE A 125 -17.86 -16.03 -7.90
CA PHE A 125 -18.19 -17.06 -8.88
C PHE A 125 -19.30 -16.62 -9.82
N LEU A 126 -20.44 -16.18 -9.29
CA LEU A 126 -21.57 -15.75 -10.10
C LEU A 126 -21.23 -14.54 -10.97
N CYS A 127 -20.51 -13.54 -10.44
CA CYS A 127 -20.06 -12.37 -11.20
C CYS A 127 -19.09 -12.74 -12.33
N ASN A 128 -18.24 -13.75 -12.14
CA ASN A 128 -17.26 -14.16 -13.14
C ASN A 128 -17.76 -15.20 -14.13
N THR A 129 -18.93 -15.79 -13.91
CA THR A 129 -19.53 -16.82 -14.77
C THR A 129 -20.84 -16.31 -15.37
N LEU A 130 -21.95 -16.44 -14.66
CA LEU A 130 -23.30 -16.18 -15.18
C LEU A 130 -23.60 -14.68 -15.37
N LEU A 131 -23.17 -13.83 -14.44
CA LEU A 131 -23.53 -12.40 -14.43
C LEU A 131 -22.50 -11.51 -15.14
N ARG A 132 -21.43 -12.09 -15.68
CA ARG A 132 -20.28 -11.38 -16.24
C ARG A 132 -20.64 -10.34 -17.32
N PRO A 133 -21.36 -10.70 -18.41
CA PRO A 133 -21.64 -9.73 -19.47
C PRO A 133 -22.54 -8.58 -18.98
N LEU A 134 -23.51 -8.89 -18.12
CA LEU A 134 -24.39 -7.90 -17.50
C LEU A 134 -23.60 -6.94 -16.62
N PHE A 135 -22.70 -7.48 -15.79
CA PHE A 135 -21.87 -6.70 -14.90
C PHE A 135 -20.94 -5.75 -15.68
N ILE A 136 -20.24 -6.24 -16.71
CA ILE A 136 -19.38 -5.40 -17.56
C ILE A 136 -20.21 -4.29 -18.23
N ARG A 137 -21.40 -4.62 -18.76
CA ARG A 137 -22.31 -3.66 -19.40
C ARG A 137 -22.86 -2.61 -18.42
N LEU A 138 -23.07 -2.98 -17.16
CA LEU A 138 -23.53 -2.07 -16.10
C LEU A 138 -22.42 -1.12 -15.65
N VAL A 139 -21.20 -1.63 -15.48
CA VAL A 139 -20.05 -0.83 -15.05
C VAL A 139 -19.62 0.15 -16.15
N ARG A 140 -19.65 -0.28 -17.43
CA ARG A 140 -19.15 0.48 -18.59
C ARG A 140 -17.71 0.99 -18.36
N PRO A 141 -16.74 0.08 -18.18
CA PRO A 141 -15.39 0.47 -17.86
C PRO A 141 -14.76 1.32 -18.98
N SER A 142 -14.05 2.39 -18.59
CA SER A 142 -13.21 3.19 -19.49
C SER A 142 -11.73 2.81 -19.39
N PHE A 143 -11.31 2.19 -18.29
CA PHE A 143 -9.96 1.65 -18.08
C PHE A 143 -10.01 0.30 -17.37
N LEU A 144 -8.89 -0.42 -17.42
CA LEU A 144 -8.66 -1.62 -16.61
C LEU A 144 -7.46 -1.45 -15.70
N PHE A 145 -7.52 -2.12 -14.56
CA PHE A 145 -6.44 -2.27 -13.63
C PHE A 145 -6.07 -3.76 -13.57
N ALA A 146 -5.02 -4.13 -14.31
CA ALA A 146 -4.60 -5.51 -14.49
C ALA A 146 -3.69 -5.93 -13.33
N VAL A 147 -4.12 -6.97 -12.59
CA VAL A 147 -3.44 -7.44 -11.39
C VAL A 147 -3.14 -8.94 -11.46
N TYR A 148 -2.26 -9.39 -10.59
CA TYR A 148 -1.98 -10.80 -10.32
C TYR A 148 -1.91 -11.00 -8.80
N GLY A 149 -1.94 -12.25 -8.35
CA GLY A 149 -1.83 -12.57 -6.93
C GLY A 149 -0.94 -13.79 -6.69
N THR A 150 -0.51 -13.93 -5.45
CA THR A 150 0.08 -15.19 -4.97
C THR A 150 -1.02 -16.23 -4.73
N GLU A 151 -0.63 -17.51 -4.56
CA GLU A 151 -1.58 -18.55 -4.19
C GLU A 151 -2.34 -18.20 -2.89
N ARG A 152 -1.65 -17.60 -1.92
CA ARG A 152 -2.24 -17.12 -0.65
C ARG A 152 -3.30 -16.04 -0.88
N ASP A 153 -3.02 -15.09 -1.77
CA ASP A 153 -3.96 -14.01 -2.09
C ASP A 153 -5.20 -14.58 -2.78
N VAL A 154 -5.02 -15.42 -3.80
CA VAL A 154 -6.11 -16.00 -4.59
C VAL A 154 -6.97 -16.93 -3.74
N ALA A 155 -6.38 -17.76 -2.85
CA ALA A 155 -7.09 -18.65 -1.95
C ALA A 155 -8.05 -17.91 -0.98
N THR A 156 -7.82 -16.62 -0.75
CA THR A 156 -8.75 -15.76 -0.02
C THR A 156 -10.08 -15.65 -0.76
N TYR A 157 -10.06 -15.56 -2.09
CA TYR A 157 -11.20 -15.19 -2.92
C TYR A 157 -11.87 -16.35 -3.65
N THR A 158 -11.12 -17.41 -3.95
CA THR A 158 -11.61 -18.55 -4.72
C THR A 158 -11.19 -19.88 -4.10
N THR A 159 -11.68 -20.99 -4.65
CA THR A 159 -11.21 -22.35 -4.38
C THR A 159 -10.70 -22.97 -5.68
N PRO A 160 -9.83 -24.00 -5.64
CA PRO A 160 -9.34 -24.66 -6.85
C PRO A 160 -10.46 -25.15 -7.77
N ALA A 161 -11.56 -25.68 -7.20
CA ALA A 161 -12.72 -26.13 -7.97
C ALA A 161 -13.44 -24.97 -8.69
N MET A 162 -13.60 -23.81 -8.04
CA MET A 162 -14.20 -22.63 -8.67
C MET A 162 -13.34 -22.12 -9.83
N VAL A 163 -12.02 -22.06 -9.63
CA VAL A 163 -11.08 -21.52 -10.63
C VAL A 163 -11.12 -22.35 -11.92
N ARG A 164 -11.31 -23.66 -11.84
CA ARG A 164 -11.45 -24.53 -13.02
C ARG A 164 -12.65 -24.17 -13.90
N LEU A 165 -13.72 -23.65 -13.30
CA LEU A 165 -14.97 -23.28 -13.97
C LEU A 165 -15.05 -21.79 -14.33
N MET A 166 -14.12 -20.99 -13.82
CA MET A 166 -14.06 -19.55 -14.09
C MET A 166 -13.21 -19.27 -15.36
N PRO A 167 -13.50 -18.16 -16.06
CA PRO A 167 -12.69 -17.70 -17.19
C PRO A 167 -11.27 -17.32 -16.76
N ASP A 168 -10.40 -17.11 -17.76
CA ASP A 168 -8.97 -16.86 -17.52
C ASP A 168 -8.68 -15.45 -16.98
N LEU A 169 -9.64 -14.54 -17.11
CA LEU A 169 -9.63 -13.23 -16.47
C LEU A 169 -10.69 -13.17 -15.39
N LEU A 170 -10.32 -12.75 -14.18
CA LEU A 170 -11.24 -12.64 -13.06
C LEU A 170 -11.52 -11.17 -12.75
N LEU A 171 -12.79 -10.76 -12.84
CA LEU A 171 -13.28 -9.50 -12.30
C LEU A 171 -13.16 -9.54 -10.78
N GLY A 172 -12.20 -8.79 -10.26
CA GLY A 172 -11.92 -8.70 -8.83
C GLY A 172 -12.55 -7.48 -8.16
N GLY A 173 -12.96 -6.47 -8.92
CA GLY A 173 -13.62 -5.29 -8.38
C GLY A 173 -13.93 -4.18 -9.38
N VAL A 174 -14.55 -3.12 -8.88
CA VAL A 174 -14.87 -1.87 -9.60
C VAL A 174 -14.05 -0.74 -9.00
N ILE A 175 -13.52 0.11 -9.88
CA ILE A 175 -12.79 1.32 -9.54
C ILE A 175 -13.61 2.50 -10.05
N ARG A 176 -13.73 3.55 -9.23
CA ARG A 176 -14.33 4.83 -9.63
C ARG A 176 -13.34 5.94 -9.35
N ASN A 177 -13.20 6.87 -10.30
CA ASN A 177 -12.53 8.14 -10.09
C ASN A 177 -13.32 9.24 -10.80
N GLY A 178 -14.00 10.11 -10.04
CA GLY A 178 -14.94 11.09 -10.60
C GLY A 178 -16.04 10.40 -11.45
N SER A 179 -16.16 10.82 -12.72
CA SER A 179 -17.10 10.25 -13.69
C SER A 179 -16.61 8.94 -14.33
N ARG A 180 -15.31 8.62 -14.20
CA ARG A 180 -14.70 7.44 -14.81
C ARG A 180 -14.94 6.20 -13.95
N ARG A 181 -15.15 5.07 -14.61
CA ARG A 181 -15.30 3.75 -14.00
C ARG A 181 -14.32 2.80 -14.65
N GLY A 182 -13.76 1.89 -13.87
CA GLY A 182 -12.87 0.85 -14.37
C GLY A 182 -13.09 -0.46 -13.62
N LEU A 183 -12.42 -1.50 -14.11
CA LEU A 183 -12.46 -2.82 -13.51
C LEU A 183 -11.07 -3.21 -13.03
N LEU A 184 -11.02 -3.82 -11.85
CA LEU A 184 -9.87 -4.59 -11.41
C LEU A 184 -10.01 -5.99 -12.00
N VAL A 185 -9.03 -6.38 -12.83
CA VAL A 185 -9.05 -7.64 -13.57
C VAL A 185 -7.80 -8.45 -13.22
N ALA A 186 -8.00 -9.57 -12.55
CA ALA A 186 -6.94 -10.45 -12.12
C ALA A 186 -6.66 -11.55 -13.14
N SER A 187 -5.37 -11.88 -13.32
CA SER A 187 -4.95 -13.10 -14.00
C SER A 187 -5.36 -14.34 -13.23
N LYS A 188 -5.67 -15.42 -13.95
CA LYS A 188 -5.80 -16.77 -13.38
C LYS A 188 -4.43 -17.41 -13.08
N PHE A 189 -3.36 -16.92 -13.70
CA PHE A 189 -1.99 -17.33 -13.43
C PHE A 189 -1.45 -16.62 -12.18
N TYR A 190 -0.72 -17.36 -11.35
CA TYR A 190 -0.06 -16.81 -10.17
C TYR A 190 1.18 -15.99 -10.52
N GLU A 191 1.62 -15.14 -9.58
CA GLU A 191 2.84 -14.33 -9.73
C GLU A 191 4.04 -15.14 -10.22
N GLN A 192 4.30 -16.28 -9.57
CA GLN A 192 5.47 -17.11 -9.88
C GLN A 192 5.42 -17.67 -11.30
N GLU A 193 4.22 -18.02 -11.77
CA GLU A 193 4.01 -18.52 -13.12
C GLU A 193 4.26 -17.42 -14.17
N LEU A 194 3.75 -16.22 -13.93
CA LEU A 194 3.98 -15.07 -14.82
C LEU A 194 5.45 -14.63 -14.83
N ALA A 195 6.16 -14.77 -13.71
CA ALA A 195 7.57 -14.45 -13.62
C ALA A 195 8.48 -15.43 -14.39
N GLN A 196 8.03 -16.69 -14.53
CA GLN A 196 8.82 -17.79 -15.10
C GLN A 196 8.44 -18.11 -16.55
N ASP A 197 7.16 -17.98 -16.92
CA ASP A 197 6.64 -18.44 -18.21
C ASP A 197 6.11 -17.26 -19.06
N SER A 198 6.89 -16.91 -20.08
CA SER A 198 6.54 -15.84 -21.02
C SER A 198 5.27 -16.14 -21.82
N THR A 199 4.93 -17.41 -22.04
CA THR A 199 3.71 -17.80 -22.76
C THR A 199 2.47 -17.41 -21.98
N LYS A 200 2.49 -17.56 -20.64
CA LYS A 200 1.40 -17.14 -19.75
C LYS A 200 1.23 -15.63 -19.71
N VAL A 201 2.33 -14.89 -19.77
CA VAL A 201 2.30 -13.42 -19.89
C VAL A 201 1.60 -13.00 -21.18
N ARG A 202 2.01 -13.57 -22.32
CA ARG A 202 1.39 -13.29 -23.63
C ARG A 202 -0.09 -13.66 -23.64
N ALA A 203 -0.45 -14.83 -23.13
CA ALA A 203 -1.84 -15.26 -23.00
C ALA A 203 -2.66 -14.27 -22.15
N TYR A 204 -2.13 -13.81 -21.01
CA TYR A 204 -2.80 -12.84 -20.16
C TYR A 204 -3.07 -11.51 -20.88
N LEU A 205 -2.07 -10.96 -21.59
CA LEU A 205 -2.25 -9.74 -22.38
C LEU A 205 -3.24 -9.92 -23.54
N GLN A 206 -3.17 -11.06 -24.23
CA GLN A 206 -4.10 -11.40 -25.31
C GLN A 206 -5.53 -11.51 -24.79
N HIS A 207 -5.75 -12.17 -23.66
CA HIS A 207 -7.07 -12.26 -23.03
C HIS A 207 -7.60 -10.87 -22.65
N LEU A 208 -6.75 -9.99 -22.10
CA LEU A 208 -7.16 -8.61 -21.77
C LEU A 208 -7.65 -7.84 -23.01
N ARG A 209 -6.91 -7.93 -24.12
CA ARG A 209 -7.29 -7.30 -25.39
C ARG A 209 -8.55 -7.92 -25.99
N ALA A 210 -8.66 -9.24 -25.98
CA ALA A 210 -9.78 -9.97 -26.57
C ALA A 210 -11.09 -9.71 -25.81
N GLU A 211 -11.05 -9.69 -24.47
CA GLU A 211 -12.25 -9.49 -23.66
C GLU A 211 -12.66 -8.00 -23.57
N PHE A 212 -11.70 -7.08 -23.63
CA PHE A 212 -11.94 -5.64 -23.49
C PHE A 212 -11.42 -4.81 -24.67
N PRO A 213 -11.87 -5.08 -25.91
CA PRO A 213 -11.30 -4.47 -27.12
C PRO A 213 -11.54 -2.95 -27.25
N ARG A 214 -12.44 -2.38 -26.42
CA ARG A 214 -12.79 -0.96 -26.44
C ARG A 214 -12.09 -0.14 -25.36
N ILE A 215 -11.30 -0.77 -24.50
CA ILE A 215 -10.59 -0.07 -23.43
C ILE A 215 -9.38 0.65 -24.00
N LYS A 216 -9.24 1.93 -23.67
CA LYS A 216 -8.13 2.78 -24.13
C LYS A 216 -6.89 2.66 -23.26
N THR A 217 -7.06 2.40 -21.96
CA THR A 217 -5.94 2.31 -21.00
C THR A 217 -6.07 1.10 -20.07
N ILE A 218 -5.00 0.33 -19.96
CA ILE A 218 -4.87 -0.86 -19.12
C ILE A 218 -3.60 -0.68 -18.28
N ALA A 219 -3.78 -0.38 -17.00
CA ALA A 219 -2.69 -0.24 -16.04
C ALA A 219 -2.12 -1.61 -15.68
N LEU A 220 -0.83 -1.84 -15.95
CA LEU A 220 -0.09 -3.02 -15.54
C LEU A 220 0.51 -2.80 -14.15
N VAL A 221 0.09 -3.60 -13.17
CA VAL A 221 0.44 -3.40 -11.76
C VAL A 221 1.74 -4.10 -11.35
N GLY A 222 2.46 -3.46 -10.42
CA GLY A 222 3.56 -4.07 -9.70
C GLY A 222 4.66 -4.54 -10.65
N ARG A 223 4.91 -5.86 -10.67
CA ARG A 223 5.96 -6.45 -11.51
C ARG A 223 5.47 -6.83 -12.91
N LEU A 224 4.19 -6.67 -13.24
CA LEU A 224 3.67 -7.00 -14.58
C LEU A 224 4.46 -6.32 -15.70
N PRO A 225 4.79 -5.01 -15.65
CA PRO A 225 5.62 -4.39 -16.69
C PRO A 225 6.93 -5.14 -16.93
N ASN A 226 7.59 -5.58 -15.86
CA ASN A 226 8.84 -6.34 -15.98
C ASN A 226 8.61 -7.73 -16.58
N PHE A 227 7.50 -8.40 -16.24
CA PHE A 227 7.14 -9.68 -16.84
C PHE A 227 6.85 -9.56 -18.34
N VAL A 228 6.14 -8.50 -18.75
CA VAL A 228 5.83 -8.18 -20.15
C VAL A 228 7.11 -7.92 -20.95
N MET A 229 8.00 -7.07 -20.43
CA MET A 229 9.30 -6.80 -21.07
C MET A 229 10.18 -8.06 -21.16
N LYS A 230 10.23 -8.87 -20.09
CA LYS A 230 10.97 -10.15 -20.08
C LYS A 230 10.41 -11.14 -21.11
N ALA A 231 9.11 -11.11 -21.38
CA ALA A 231 8.47 -11.89 -22.43
C ALA A 231 8.74 -11.37 -23.85
N GLY A 232 9.48 -10.26 -24.00
CA GLY A 232 9.78 -9.64 -25.29
C GLY A 232 8.59 -8.88 -25.90
N GLU A 233 7.56 -8.58 -25.10
CA GLU A 233 6.39 -7.85 -25.55
C GLU A 233 6.57 -6.34 -25.29
N PRO A 234 6.26 -5.46 -26.26
CA PRO A 234 6.29 -4.02 -26.03
C PRO A 234 5.12 -3.61 -25.13
N ILE A 235 5.40 -2.75 -24.14
CA ILE A 235 4.33 -2.04 -23.41
C ILE A 235 3.93 -0.84 -24.25
N ALA A 236 2.90 -1.05 -25.07
CA ALA A 236 2.31 -0.04 -25.94
C ALA A 236 0.80 0.04 -25.71
N PRO A 237 0.14 1.13 -26.13
CA PRO A 237 -1.31 1.27 -26.02
C PRO A 237 -2.07 -0.01 -26.44
N PRO A 238 -3.08 -0.43 -25.66
CA PRO A 238 -3.66 0.27 -24.52
C PRO A 238 -2.92 0.06 -23.19
N PHE A 239 -1.81 -0.70 -23.16
CA PHE A 239 -1.10 -0.99 -21.91
C PHE A 239 -0.20 0.15 -21.47
N VAL A 240 -0.18 0.40 -20.16
CA VAL A 240 0.68 1.42 -19.54
C VAL A 240 1.47 0.79 -18.39
N ASP A 241 2.72 1.21 -18.24
CA ASP A 241 3.68 0.60 -17.31
C ASP A 241 3.72 1.27 -15.92
N GLY A 242 3.07 2.43 -15.80
CA GLY A 242 3.00 3.19 -14.56
C GLY A 242 4.20 4.06 -14.24
N SER A 243 5.17 4.17 -15.15
CA SER A 243 6.36 4.99 -14.96
C SER A 243 6.02 6.46 -14.73
N MET A 244 5.13 7.06 -15.52
CA MET A 244 4.74 8.47 -15.37
C MET A 244 3.98 8.72 -14.07
N GLY A 245 3.07 7.83 -13.72
CA GLY A 245 2.30 7.95 -12.48
C GLY A 245 3.19 7.88 -11.23
N THR A 246 4.15 6.96 -11.20
CA THR A 246 5.14 6.88 -10.10
C THR A 246 6.08 8.08 -10.09
N ARG A 247 6.58 8.52 -11.26
CA ARG A 247 7.42 9.73 -11.36
C ARG A 247 6.69 10.96 -10.85
N TYR A 248 5.43 11.14 -11.22
CA TYR A 248 4.59 12.26 -10.76
C TYR A 248 4.38 12.20 -9.24
N MET A 249 4.07 11.01 -8.71
CA MET A 249 3.90 10.80 -7.27
C MET A 249 5.14 11.26 -6.49
N ILE A 250 6.32 10.82 -6.90
CA ILE A 250 7.59 11.18 -6.26
C ILE A 250 7.90 12.66 -6.44
N TYR A 251 7.70 13.19 -7.65
CA TYR A 251 7.89 14.61 -7.95
C TYR A 251 7.01 15.49 -7.05
N ASP A 252 5.73 15.15 -6.90
CA ASP A 252 4.81 15.92 -6.06
C ASP A 252 5.17 15.81 -4.57
N ILE A 253 5.60 14.63 -4.09
CA ILE A 253 6.14 14.47 -2.74
C ILE A 253 7.38 15.32 -2.51
N ALA A 254 8.32 15.31 -3.44
CA ALA A 254 9.56 16.03 -3.29
C ALA A 254 9.30 17.55 -3.21
N ARG A 255 8.33 18.07 -3.98
CA ARG A 255 7.84 19.46 -3.80
C ARG A 255 7.28 19.71 -2.40
N GLN A 256 6.50 18.78 -1.86
CA GLN A 256 5.91 18.91 -0.52
C GLN A 256 6.96 18.83 0.60
N LEU A 257 8.04 18.05 0.42
CA LEU A 257 9.13 17.96 1.39
C LEU A 257 9.81 19.33 1.61
N LEU A 258 9.97 20.15 0.56
CA LEU A 258 10.52 21.50 0.67
C LEU A 258 9.61 22.49 1.42
N LEU A 259 8.32 22.19 1.54
CA LEU A 259 7.36 23.02 2.27
C LEU A 259 7.39 22.74 3.78
N ARG A 260 8.15 21.73 4.22
CA ARG A 260 8.28 21.39 5.64
C ARG A 260 9.25 22.35 6.34
N PRO A 261 8.88 22.96 7.48
CA PRO A 261 9.74 23.89 8.20
C PRO A 261 11.12 23.32 8.53
N GLU A 262 11.19 22.04 8.90
CA GLU A 262 12.41 21.35 9.29
C GLU A 262 13.35 21.01 8.13
N GLN A 263 12.90 21.20 6.88
CA GLN A 263 13.66 20.94 5.64
C GLN A 263 13.83 22.20 4.79
N GLN A 264 13.54 23.37 5.36
CA GLN A 264 13.66 24.64 4.66
C GLN A 264 15.13 24.91 4.27
N GLY A 265 15.37 25.17 2.99
CA GLY A 265 16.71 25.44 2.47
C GLY A 265 17.47 24.20 1.99
N GLU A 266 16.93 23.00 2.19
CA GLU A 266 17.45 21.79 1.55
C GLU A 266 17.40 21.94 0.02
N ASN A 267 18.55 21.79 -0.63
CA ASN A 267 18.70 21.90 -2.08
C ASN A 267 19.21 20.61 -2.73
N THR A 268 19.36 19.57 -1.91
CA THR A 268 19.87 18.27 -2.28
C THR A 268 18.87 17.18 -1.85
N ILE A 269 18.64 16.20 -2.73
CA ILE A 269 17.84 15.03 -2.43
C ILE A 269 18.54 13.77 -2.94
N THR A 270 18.44 12.68 -2.20
CA THR A 270 19.01 11.38 -2.57
C THR A 270 17.93 10.43 -3.07
N VAL A 271 18.14 9.80 -4.21
CA VAL A 271 17.31 8.72 -4.74
C VAL A 271 18.06 7.40 -4.54
N LEU A 272 17.59 6.57 -3.62
CA LEU A 272 18.11 5.22 -3.39
C LEU A 272 17.53 4.28 -4.46
N GLY A 273 18.38 3.59 -5.21
CA GLY A 273 17.97 2.87 -6.42
C GLY A 273 18.02 3.75 -7.68
N GLY A 274 18.88 4.78 -7.69
CA GLY A 274 18.97 5.78 -8.74
C GLY A 274 19.35 5.24 -10.14
N ALA A 275 19.92 4.04 -10.25
CA ALA A 275 20.17 3.41 -11.55
C ALA A 275 18.97 2.56 -12.04
N GLY A 276 17.87 2.52 -11.28
CA GLY A 276 16.66 1.77 -11.62
C GLY A 276 15.93 2.40 -12.80
N ARG A 277 15.06 1.61 -13.46
CA ARG A 277 14.24 2.05 -14.60
C ARG A 277 13.39 3.29 -14.32
N ILE A 278 12.86 3.38 -13.09
CA ILE A 278 12.11 4.54 -12.61
C ILE A 278 13.07 5.54 -11.95
N GLY A 279 13.99 5.04 -11.13
CA GLY A 279 14.93 5.85 -10.36
C GLY A 279 15.75 6.82 -11.21
N ASN A 280 16.24 6.41 -12.38
CA ASN A 280 17.04 7.29 -13.25
C ASN A 280 16.22 8.47 -13.79
N ARG A 281 15.00 8.22 -14.25
CA ARG A 281 14.05 9.25 -14.73
C ARG A 281 13.61 10.16 -13.60
N VAL A 282 13.38 9.61 -12.41
CA VAL A 282 13.09 10.39 -11.21
C VAL A 282 14.27 11.31 -10.88
N CYS A 283 15.52 10.85 -11.00
CA CYS A 283 16.67 11.71 -10.75
C CYS A 283 16.68 12.94 -11.67
N GLU A 284 16.42 12.72 -12.97
CA GLU A 284 16.26 13.80 -13.95
C GLU A 284 15.06 14.70 -13.62
N ASP A 285 13.95 14.13 -13.17
CA ASP A 285 12.76 14.91 -12.85
C ASP A 285 12.93 15.80 -11.63
N LEU A 286 13.69 15.32 -10.65
CA LEU A 286 13.95 16.03 -9.40
C LEU A 286 14.95 17.18 -9.57
N THR A 287 15.73 17.25 -10.66
CA THR A 287 16.57 18.44 -10.92
C THR A 287 15.74 19.69 -11.21
N ARG A 288 14.43 19.54 -11.51
CA ARG A 288 13.48 20.66 -11.60
C ARG A 288 13.16 21.30 -10.25
N ILE A 289 13.43 20.59 -9.15
CA ILE A 289 13.08 21.00 -7.78
C ILE A 289 14.34 21.26 -6.96
N TYR A 290 15.36 20.41 -7.12
CA TYR A 290 16.60 20.43 -6.34
C TYR A 290 17.78 20.79 -7.23
N ARG A 291 18.71 21.58 -6.68
CA ARG A 291 19.96 21.94 -7.36
C ARG A 291 20.84 20.72 -7.58
N THR A 292 20.85 19.81 -6.61
CA THR A 292 21.63 18.57 -6.66
C THR A 292 20.72 17.38 -6.39
N VAL A 293 20.79 16.36 -7.23
CA VAL A 293 20.13 15.07 -6.99
C VAL A 293 21.21 13.99 -6.90
N ILE A 294 21.26 13.27 -5.80
CA ILE A 294 22.19 12.15 -5.62
C ILE A 294 21.48 10.88 -6.08
N ALA A 295 21.93 10.31 -7.20
CA ALA A 295 21.51 9.00 -7.66
C ALA A 295 22.39 7.94 -6.97
N PHE A 296 21.89 7.32 -5.91
CA PHE A 296 22.62 6.31 -5.17
C PHE A 296 22.22 4.89 -5.62
N ASP A 297 23.18 4.09 -6.06
CA ASP A 297 22.94 2.71 -6.48
C ASP A 297 24.25 1.88 -6.48
N PRO A 298 24.24 0.62 -6.01
CA PRO A 298 25.43 -0.24 -6.04
C PRO A 298 25.97 -0.53 -7.45
N ARG A 299 25.16 -0.30 -8.51
CA ARG A 299 25.60 -0.48 -9.91
C ARG A 299 26.54 0.61 -10.41
N TYR A 300 26.64 1.74 -9.73
CA TYR A 300 27.61 2.77 -10.09
C TYR A 300 28.99 2.35 -9.61
N THR A 301 29.95 2.22 -10.53
CA THR A 301 31.32 1.80 -10.20
C THR A 301 32.24 2.99 -9.93
N GLU A 302 31.96 4.13 -10.56
CA GLU A 302 32.73 5.36 -10.43
C GLU A 302 31.78 6.53 -10.15
N PRO A 303 32.18 7.50 -9.32
CA PRO A 303 31.39 8.70 -9.08
C PRO A 303 31.34 9.56 -10.35
N GLU A 304 30.14 9.92 -10.77
CA GLU A 304 29.91 10.72 -11.98
C GLU A 304 29.04 11.94 -11.65
N GLN A 305 29.35 13.08 -12.26
CA GLN A 305 28.52 14.28 -12.19
C GLN A 305 27.94 14.60 -13.56
N ILE A 306 26.62 14.63 -13.63
CA ILE A 306 25.88 14.91 -14.86
C ILE A 306 25.19 16.26 -14.69
N TYR A 307 25.50 17.19 -15.57
CA TYR A 307 24.86 18.51 -15.59
C TYR A 307 23.64 18.47 -16.51
N THR A 308 22.48 18.78 -15.95
CA THR A 308 21.25 19.01 -16.70
C THR A 308 21.02 20.51 -16.82
N PRO A 309 20.15 20.99 -17.74
CA PRO A 309 19.81 22.41 -17.81
C PRO A 309 19.23 23.00 -16.52
N LEU A 310 18.72 22.16 -15.61
CA LEU A 310 17.96 22.57 -14.42
C LEU A 310 18.70 22.29 -13.10
N GLY A 311 19.78 21.51 -13.12
CA GLY A 311 20.52 21.10 -11.93
C GLY A 311 21.57 20.03 -12.22
N LYS A 312 22.12 19.42 -11.17
CA LYS A 312 23.17 18.40 -11.27
C LYS A 312 22.71 17.06 -10.69
N ILE A 313 23.06 15.96 -11.35
CA ILE A 313 22.90 14.60 -10.81
C ILE A 313 24.29 14.09 -10.41
N VAL A 314 24.44 13.60 -9.18
CA VAL A 314 25.63 12.92 -8.67
C VAL A 314 25.34 11.43 -8.60
N ARG A 315 25.94 10.62 -9.47
CA ARG A 315 25.86 9.15 -9.40
C ARG A 315 26.95 8.65 -8.47
N SER A 316 26.59 7.82 -7.50
CA SER A 316 27.54 7.27 -6.53
C SER A 316 27.05 5.95 -5.93
N ASN A 317 27.98 5.11 -5.51
CA ASN A 317 27.73 3.98 -4.63
C ASN A 317 28.38 4.17 -3.24
N ASP A 318 29.11 5.27 -3.02
CA ASP A 318 29.80 5.58 -1.76
C ASP A 318 28.82 6.25 -0.78
N PRO A 319 28.50 5.63 0.37
CA PRO A 319 27.57 6.20 1.36
C PRO A 319 28.00 7.55 1.93
N LYS A 320 29.28 7.95 1.82
CA LYS A 320 29.75 9.28 2.28
C LYS A 320 29.00 10.45 1.62
N VAL A 321 28.42 10.24 0.44
CA VAL A 321 27.61 11.28 -0.22
C VAL A 321 26.35 11.66 0.57
N PHE A 322 25.93 10.84 1.55
CA PHE A 322 24.77 11.11 2.39
C PHE A 322 25.00 12.22 3.42
N GLU A 323 26.25 12.55 3.76
CA GLU A 323 26.57 13.63 4.72
C GLU A 323 26.01 15.00 4.30
N GLN A 324 25.69 15.16 3.02
CA GLN A 324 25.25 16.41 2.41
C GLN A 324 23.72 16.50 2.20
N CYS A 325 22.96 15.54 2.74
CA CYS A 325 21.55 15.39 2.40
C CYS A 325 20.73 14.87 3.58
N ARG A 326 19.54 15.40 3.78
CA ARG A 326 18.57 14.93 4.78
C ARG A 326 17.30 14.35 4.17
N LEU A 327 17.17 14.44 2.84
CA LEU A 327 15.98 14.04 2.10
C LEU A 327 16.28 12.83 1.22
N TYR A 328 15.50 11.76 1.38
CA TYR A 328 15.70 10.51 0.66
C TYR A 328 14.40 10.02 0.05
N ILE A 329 14.47 9.57 -1.20
CA ILE A 329 13.43 8.77 -1.86
C ILE A 329 13.95 7.32 -1.94
N ALA A 330 13.21 6.37 -1.39
CA ALA A 330 13.56 4.95 -1.47
C ALA A 330 12.85 4.27 -2.65
N LEU A 331 13.63 3.87 -3.66
CA LEU A 331 13.20 3.13 -4.87
C LEU A 331 14.05 1.87 -5.09
N THR A 332 14.58 1.29 -4.02
CA THR A 332 15.32 0.03 -4.06
C THR A 332 14.40 -1.15 -4.36
N HIS A 333 15.00 -2.29 -4.69
CA HIS A 333 14.27 -3.51 -5.04
C HIS A 333 13.48 -4.14 -3.87
N HIS A 334 13.84 -3.82 -2.63
CA HIS A 334 13.03 -3.96 -1.42
C HIS A 334 13.45 -2.91 -0.39
N GLY A 335 12.58 -2.62 0.59
CA GLY A 335 12.81 -1.55 1.57
C GLY A 335 14.00 -1.81 2.50
N ASP A 336 14.11 -3.02 3.02
CA ASP A 336 15.10 -3.34 4.06
C ASP A 336 16.57 -3.26 3.62
N VAL A 337 16.86 -3.09 2.31
CA VAL A 337 18.20 -2.75 1.80
C VAL A 337 18.74 -1.46 2.42
N ILE A 338 17.86 -0.59 2.89
CA ILE A 338 18.23 0.67 3.53
C ILE A 338 18.92 0.48 4.89
N ARG A 339 18.75 -0.67 5.56
CA ARG A 339 19.25 -0.91 6.93
C ARG A 339 20.76 -0.57 7.07
N PRO A 340 21.68 -1.11 6.24
CA PRO A 340 23.09 -0.73 6.31
C PRO A 340 23.38 0.72 5.89
N LEU A 341 22.50 1.36 5.13
CA LEU A 341 22.68 2.75 4.68
C LEU A 341 22.28 3.76 5.75
N ALA A 342 21.33 3.41 6.62
CA ALA A 342 20.82 4.27 7.67
C ALA A 342 21.90 4.78 8.64
N GLN A 343 23.00 4.05 8.79
CA GLN A 343 24.13 4.47 9.64
C GLN A 343 24.90 5.69 9.09
N HIS A 344 24.76 5.97 7.79
CA HIS A 344 25.42 7.08 7.09
C HIS A 344 24.48 8.27 6.88
N MET A 345 23.20 8.16 7.25
CA MET A 345 22.23 9.23 7.15
C MET A 345 22.32 10.13 8.39
N PRO A 346 22.34 11.46 8.22
CA PRO A 346 22.39 12.38 9.35
C PRO A 346 21.08 12.34 10.18
N PRO A 347 21.12 12.60 11.49
CA PRO A 347 19.93 12.75 12.32
C PRO A 347 18.94 13.79 11.76
N GLY A 348 17.65 13.54 11.97
CA GLY A 348 16.57 14.37 11.44
C GLY A 348 16.35 14.22 9.93
N SER A 349 16.85 13.13 9.33
CA SER A 349 16.57 12.78 7.93
C SER A 349 15.14 12.28 7.73
N VAL A 350 14.63 12.42 6.51
CA VAL A 350 13.32 11.94 6.07
C VAL A 350 13.50 11.01 4.88
N VAL A 351 12.97 9.79 5.01
CA VAL A 351 12.92 8.79 3.94
C VAL A 351 11.48 8.63 3.48
N ALA A 352 11.22 9.01 2.23
CA ALA A 352 9.96 8.77 1.56
C ALA A 352 10.04 7.43 0.80
N ASP A 353 9.28 6.45 1.27
CA ASP A 353 9.32 5.05 0.84
C ASP A 353 8.28 4.72 -0.25
N ASP A 354 8.75 4.26 -1.41
CA ASP A 354 7.94 3.68 -2.49
C ASP A 354 8.47 2.30 -2.92
N THR A 355 9.18 1.59 -2.02
CA THR A 355 9.68 0.25 -2.33
C THR A 355 8.58 -0.79 -2.20
N HIS A 356 8.69 -1.87 -2.99
CA HIS A 356 7.77 -3.00 -2.90
C HIS A 356 8.54 -4.33 -2.89
N PRO A 357 8.65 -5.01 -1.73
CA PRO A 357 8.03 -4.68 -0.43
C PRO A 357 8.63 -3.43 0.24
N CYS A 358 7.85 -2.81 1.13
CA CYS A 358 8.21 -1.58 1.87
C CYS A 358 9.25 -1.84 2.96
N ILE A 359 9.75 -0.77 3.59
CA ILE A 359 10.65 -0.86 4.75
C ILE A 359 9.90 -1.44 5.94
N SER A 360 10.38 -2.57 6.46
CA SER A 360 9.73 -3.31 7.55
C SER A 360 9.67 -2.50 8.85
N LEU A 361 8.71 -2.84 9.72
CA LEU A 361 8.55 -2.15 11.01
C LEU A 361 9.82 -2.18 11.87
N GLU A 362 10.53 -3.32 11.86
CA GLU A 362 11.79 -3.49 12.59
C GLU A 362 12.84 -2.48 12.11
N VAL A 363 13.07 -2.40 10.80
CA VAL A 363 14.04 -1.44 10.22
C VAL A 363 13.61 0.00 10.50
N ARG A 364 12.32 0.31 10.41
CA ARG A 364 11.80 1.65 10.74
C ARG A 364 12.06 2.03 12.20
N GLN A 365 11.94 1.09 13.13
CA GLN A 365 12.23 1.34 14.55
C GLN A 365 13.71 1.59 14.79
N GLU A 366 14.60 0.83 14.14
CA GLU A 366 16.05 1.06 14.18
C GLU A 366 16.43 2.44 13.61
N MET A 367 15.80 2.83 12.51
CA MET A 367 15.99 4.16 11.90
C MET A 367 15.46 5.27 12.81
N GLY A 368 14.31 5.06 13.46
CA GLY A 368 13.73 6.00 14.41
C GLY A 368 14.63 6.26 15.63
N GLN A 369 15.38 5.26 16.11
CA GLN A 369 16.38 5.43 17.17
C GLN A 369 17.53 6.36 16.76
N ARG A 370 17.72 6.60 15.46
CA ARG A 370 18.72 7.51 14.88
C ARG A 370 18.10 8.83 14.43
N GLU A 371 16.87 9.12 14.86
CA GLU A 371 16.11 10.31 14.45
C GLU A 371 15.85 10.38 12.94
N ILE A 372 15.81 9.24 12.26
CA ILE A 372 15.45 9.15 10.84
C ILE A 372 13.97 8.77 10.76
N SER A 373 13.18 9.64 10.15
CA SER A 373 11.76 9.38 9.91
C SER A 373 11.56 8.66 8.58
N VAL A 374 10.69 7.66 8.58
CA VAL A 374 10.29 6.92 7.38
C VAL A 374 8.80 7.12 7.17
N GLU A 375 8.42 7.55 5.97
CA GLU A 375 7.03 7.79 5.58
C GLU A 375 6.74 7.12 4.24
N LYS A 376 5.56 6.53 4.09
CA LYS A 376 5.18 5.88 2.83
C LYS A 376 4.61 6.90 1.86
N ILE A 377 5.06 6.83 0.62
CA ILE A 377 4.54 7.61 -0.48
C ILE A 377 3.25 6.97 -0.98
N VAL A 378 2.19 7.77 -1.13
CA VAL A 378 0.96 7.36 -1.81
C VAL A 378 0.42 8.50 -2.67
N LEU A 379 -0.31 8.18 -3.75
CA LEU A 379 -1.20 9.14 -4.39
C LEU A 379 -2.58 9.10 -3.75
N VAL A 380 -3.23 10.26 -3.67
CA VAL A 380 -4.60 10.40 -3.18
C VAL A 380 -5.44 11.20 -4.18
N HIS A 381 -6.74 10.94 -4.15
CA HIS A 381 -7.74 11.71 -4.90
C HIS A 381 -9.08 11.65 -4.14
N ALA A 382 -9.80 12.77 -4.04
CA ALA A 382 -11.02 12.87 -3.23
C ALA A 382 -12.14 11.93 -3.69
N ASP A 383 -12.31 11.78 -5.00
CA ASP A 383 -13.36 10.95 -5.60
C ASP A 383 -12.96 9.51 -5.91
N PHE A 384 -11.75 9.09 -5.49
CA PHE A 384 -11.27 7.75 -5.76
C PHE A 384 -11.94 6.73 -4.84
N HIS A 385 -12.41 5.63 -5.43
CA HIS A 385 -12.99 4.54 -4.68
C HIS A 385 -12.76 3.20 -5.38
N MET A 386 -12.34 2.19 -4.63
CA MET A 386 -12.18 0.82 -5.10
C MET A 386 -13.03 -0.14 -4.26
N TRP A 387 -13.76 -1.03 -4.92
CA TRP A 387 -14.57 -2.03 -4.25
C TRP A 387 -14.57 -3.39 -4.96
N PRO A 388 -14.30 -4.50 -4.25
CA PRO A 388 -13.76 -4.57 -2.91
C PRO A 388 -12.34 -3.97 -2.83
N ARG A 389 -11.92 -3.59 -1.62
CA ARG A 389 -10.54 -3.16 -1.33
C ARG A 389 -9.55 -4.28 -1.66
N MET A 390 -8.41 -3.95 -2.27
CA MET A 390 -7.28 -4.88 -2.38
C MET A 390 -6.67 -5.20 -1.01
N PRO A 391 -6.32 -6.46 -0.72
CA PRO A 391 -5.60 -6.82 0.51
C PRO A 391 -4.36 -5.92 0.69
N GLY A 392 -4.15 -5.37 1.89
CA GLY A 392 -3.00 -4.50 2.18
C GLY A 392 -3.14 -3.02 1.76
N TRP A 393 -4.09 -2.65 0.88
CA TRP A 393 -4.11 -1.30 0.28
C TRP A 393 -5.12 -0.34 0.88
N ASN A 394 -4.71 0.85 1.33
CA ASN A 394 -5.67 1.88 1.78
C ASN A 394 -6.64 2.27 0.64
N ASN A 395 -7.94 2.39 0.92
CA ASN A 395 -8.97 2.78 -0.06
C ASN A 395 -8.73 4.14 -0.71
N SER A 396 -7.95 5.00 -0.05
CA SER A 396 -7.59 6.33 -0.54
C SER A 396 -6.21 6.39 -1.19
N ALA A 397 -5.41 5.32 -1.07
CA ALA A 397 -4.09 5.23 -1.69
C ALA A 397 -4.23 4.65 -3.10
N ILE A 398 -3.65 5.36 -4.07
CA ILE A 398 -3.76 5.04 -5.48
C ILE A 398 -2.36 4.67 -5.98
N PRO A 399 -2.19 3.50 -6.61
CA PRO A 399 -0.91 3.14 -7.23
C PRO A 399 -0.55 4.13 -8.35
N GLY A 400 0.74 4.43 -8.51
CA GLY A 400 1.24 5.23 -9.63
C GLY A 400 0.77 4.69 -10.98
N CYS A 401 0.86 3.37 -11.20
CA CYS A 401 0.38 2.73 -12.43
C CYS A 401 -1.11 2.97 -12.76
N LEU A 402 -1.96 3.08 -11.74
CA LEU A 402 -3.38 3.39 -11.96
C LEU A 402 -3.58 4.87 -12.28
N VAL A 403 -2.83 5.76 -11.63
CA VAL A 403 -2.90 7.18 -11.93
C VAL A 403 -2.48 7.46 -13.37
N GLU A 404 -1.43 6.82 -13.87
CA GLU A 404 -1.04 6.96 -15.27
C GLU A 404 -2.19 6.63 -16.24
N ALA A 405 -2.85 5.49 -16.05
CA ALA A 405 -4.00 5.13 -16.89
C ALA A 405 -5.15 6.14 -16.80
N LEU A 406 -5.34 6.80 -15.65
CA LEU A 406 -6.40 7.80 -15.44
C LEU A 406 -6.03 9.16 -16.04
N VAL A 407 -4.79 9.63 -15.87
CA VAL A 407 -4.31 10.88 -16.49
C VAL A 407 -4.36 10.77 -18.01
N LEU A 408 -3.91 9.65 -18.57
CA LEU A 408 -3.91 9.43 -20.02
C LEU A 408 -5.31 9.32 -20.63
N LEU A 409 -6.35 9.04 -19.83
CA LEU A 409 -7.73 9.13 -20.32
C LEU A 409 -8.23 10.56 -20.48
N GLU A 410 -7.60 11.52 -19.81
CA GLU A 410 -7.91 12.95 -19.87
C GLU A 410 -7.02 13.68 -20.89
N GLN A 411 -5.81 13.17 -21.16
CA GLN A 411 -4.92 13.67 -22.21
C GLN A 411 -5.27 13.05 -23.57
N GLN A 412 -6.26 13.61 -24.27
CA GLN A 412 -6.69 13.07 -25.57
C GLN A 412 -5.68 13.32 -26.71
N ASP A 413 -4.86 14.39 -26.61
CA ASP A 413 -3.97 14.87 -27.69
C ASP A 413 -2.53 15.22 -27.24
N ALA A 414 -2.15 14.92 -25.99
CA ALA A 414 -0.81 15.24 -25.49
C ALA A 414 0.19 14.10 -25.78
N ASP A 415 1.46 14.45 -25.98
CA ASP A 415 2.53 13.46 -26.04
C ASP A 415 2.58 12.70 -24.70
N VAL A 416 2.34 11.40 -24.74
CA VAL A 416 2.36 10.48 -23.60
C VAL A 416 3.73 10.50 -22.90
N ALA A 417 4.78 10.93 -23.60
CA ALA A 417 6.13 11.07 -23.06
C ALA A 417 6.40 12.43 -22.37
N ASP A 418 5.52 13.43 -22.51
CA ASP A 418 5.69 14.74 -21.89
C ASP A 418 5.33 14.69 -20.40
N PHE A 419 6.36 14.60 -19.57
CA PHE A 419 6.20 14.56 -18.12
C PHE A 419 5.65 15.86 -17.53
N GLU A 420 5.91 17.03 -18.12
CA GLU A 420 5.40 18.30 -17.61
C GLU A 420 3.90 18.41 -17.90
N ALA A 421 3.48 18.07 -19.12
CA ALA A 421 2.07 17.96 -19.46
C ALA A 421 1.36 16.95 -18.57
N PHE A 422 1.96 15.78 -18.33
CA PHE A 422 1.44 14.78 -17.39
C PHE A 422 1.27 15.35 -15.98
N CYS A 423 2.30 16.00 -15.43
CA CYS A 423 2.24 16.62 -14.10
C CYS A 423 1.18 17.72 -14.00
N LYS A 424 0.97 18.48 -15.07
CA LYS A 424 -0.08 19.49 -15.14
C LYS A 424 -1.45 18.83 -15.10
N THR A 425 -1.72 17.88 -16.01
CA THR A 425 -3.02 17.20 -16.06
C THR A 425 -3.32 16.45 -14.76
N ALA A 426 -2.35 15.75 -14.18
CA ALA A 426 -2.52 15.02 -12.92
C ALA A 426 -2.99 15.93 -11.78
N ARG A 427 -2.40 17.13 -11.65
CA ARG A 427 -2.81 18.14 -10.67
C ARG A 427 -4.16 18.76 -11.00
N ASP A 428 -4.40 19.10 -12.26
CA ASP A 428 -5.65 19.74 -12.71
C ASP A 428 -6.86 18.84 -12.43
N ILE A 429 -6.69 17.52 -12.55
CA ILE A 429 -7.75 16.56 -12.24
C ILE A 429 -7.78 16.13 -10.76
N GLY A 430 -6.91 16.69 -9.90
CA GLY A 430 -7.01 16.55 -8.45
C GLY A 430 -6.24 15.39 -7.83
N PHE A 431 -5.30 14.76 -8.55
CA PHE A 431 -4.33 13.87 -7.91
C PHE A 431 -3.32 14.69 -7.10
N ALA A 432 -2.90 14.15 -5.97
CA ALA A 432 -1.83 14.71 -5.16
C ALA A 432 -1.03 13.58 -4.51
N GLY A 433 0.28 13.79 -4.39
CA GLY A 433 1.13 12.99 -3.53
C GLY A 433 0.75 13.22 -2.08
N LYS A 434 0.95 12.20 -1.24
CA LYS A 434 0.81 12.32 0.20
C LYS A 434 1.79 11.39 0.90
N LEU A 435 2.52 11.95 1.87
CA LEU A 435 3.27 11.17 2.84
C LEU A 435 2.30 10.71 3.94
N ILE A 436 2.29 9.41 4.19
CA ILE A 436 1.50 8.80 5.26
C ILE A 436 2.42 8.04 6.22
N PRO A 437 2.00 7.88 7.48
CA PRO A 437 2.63 6.90 8.35
C PRO A 437 2.68 5.55 7.63
N PRO A 438 3.83 4.86 7.64
CA PRO A 438 3.97 3.63 6.89
C PRO A 438 3.00 2.57 7.42
N LEU A 439 2.47 1.76 6.51
CA LEU A 439 1.48 0.73 6.82
C LEU A 439 2.13 -0.38 7.67
N ASP A 440 1.34 -1.04 8.50
CA ASP A 440 1.78 -2.21 9.27
C ASP A 440 1.83 -3.43 8.32
N GLU A 441 2.79 -3.41 7.39
CA GLU A 441 3.06 -4.49 6.41
C GLU A 441 4.16 -5.45 6.87
#